data_AF-A0A822XRT4-F1
#
_entry.id   AF-A0A822XRT4-F1
#
_cell.length_a   1.000
_cell.length_b   1.000
_cell.length_c   1.000
_cell.angle_alpha   90.00
_cell.angle_beta   90.00
_cell.angle_gamma   90.00
#
_symmetry.space_group_name_H-M   'P 1'
#
loop_
_entity.id
_entity.type
_entity.pdbx_description
1 polymer ?
#
loop_
_entity_poly.entity_id
_entity_poly.type
_entity_poly.pdbx_seq_one_letter_code
_entity_poly.pdbx_strand_id
1 'polypeptide(L)'
;MRKNAHPHSGRAFTERRWILPFFASLLISLTLFLATLFGIFSSPSDGDPLSLDFISFSPMEDSSDYFVESDLKISFDQAGRSNMEAPRIAYLISGTKGDTQRMRRTLQAVYHPRNQYILHLDLEAPPRERIELTTTIKSDPTFREVKNVRVMEQSNLVTYKGPTMIACTLQAVAIMLRESIDWDWFVNLSASDYPLVTQDDLLHVFANLSRDLNFIEHTPIAGWKLNQRAKPIIIDPGLYLSKKSDIFLTTQRRSLPTSFKLFTGNLQLSIFSIACVHISL
;
A
#
# COMPACT_ATOMS: atom_id res chain seq x y z
N MET A 1 -60.69 -31.09 -13.16
CA MET A 1 -60.50 -31.00 -14.62
C MET A 1 -60.79 -29.59 -15.10
N ARG A 2 -59.76 -28.77 -15.34
CA ARG A 2 -59.70 -27.83 -16.47
C ARG A 2 -58.29 -27.25 -16.55
N LYS A 3 -57.59 -27.65 -17.61
CA LYS A 3 -56.37 -27.04 -18.14
C LYS A 3 -56.68 -25.61 -18.62
N ASN A 4 -55.67 -24.74 -18.64
CA ASN A 4 -55.32 -23.78 -19.70
C ASN A 4 -54.17 -22.90 -19.18
N ALA A 5 -52.91 -23.19 -19.49
CA ALA A 5 -52.20 -22.84 -20.73
C ALA A 5 -51.72 -21.38 -20.75
N HIS A 6 -50.44 -21.18 -20.40
CA HIS A 6 -49.67 -19.95 -20.65
C HIS A 6 -49.27 -19.86 -22.13
N PRO A 7 -49.31 -18.68 -22.77
CA PRO A 7 -48.58 -18.47 -24.02
C PRO A 7 -47.14 -18.00 -23.72
N HIS A 8 -46.18 -18.84 -24.07
CA HIS A 8 -44.79 -18.42 -24.25
C HIS A 8 -44.68 -17.63 -25.57
N SER A 9 -44.44 -16.32 -25.48
CA SER A 9 -43.95 -15.53 -26.61
C SER A 9 -42.42 -15.56 -26.60
N GLY A 10 -41.86 -16.40 -27.46
CA GLY A 10 -40.42 -16.45 -27.72
C GLY A 10 -39.98 -15.18 -28.44
N ARG A 11 -39.37 -14.26 -27.71
CA ARG A 11 -38.68 -13.10 -28.29
C ARG A 11 -37.27 -13.55 -28.66
N ALA A 12 -37.07 -13.85 -29.95
CA ALA A 12 -35.75 -14.18 -30.50
C ALA A 12 -34.76 -13.04 -30.20
N PHE A 13 -33.70 -13.39 -29.48
CA PHE A 13 -32.58 -12.53 -29.13
C PHE A 13 -31.95 -11.91 -30.40
N THR A 14 -31.84 -10.60 -30.46
CA THR A 14 -31.00 -9.90 -31.46
C THR A 14 -29.52 -10.10 -31.11
N GLU A 15 -28.94 -11.20 -31.59
CA GLU A 15 -27.57 -11.65 -31.30
C GLU A 15 -26.45 -10.87 -32.01
N ARG A 16 -26.75 -9.86 -32.84
CA ARG A 16 -25.76 -9.27 -33.77
C ARG A 16 -25.24 -7.87 -33.42
N ARG A 17 -25.60 -7.31 -32.27
CA ARG A 17 -25.24 -5.92 -31.92
C ARG A 17 -23.75 -5.71 -31.60
N TRP A 18 -23.04 -6.76 -31.18
CA TRP A 18 -21.59 -6.71 -30.89
C TRP A 18 -20.70 -6.89 -32.13
N ILE A 19 -21.30 -7.32 -33.24
CA ILE A 19 -20.57 -7.57 -34.49
C ILE A 19 -20.07 -6.25 -35.09
N LEU A 20 -20.90 -5.20 -35.04
CA LEU A 20 -20.54 -3.87 -35.56
C LEU A 20 -19.34 -3.21 -34.85
N PRO A 21 -19.28 -3.11 -33.50
CA PRO A 21 -18.11 -2.55 -32.83
C PRO A 21 -16.86 -3.41 -33.00
N PHE A 22 -17.01 -4.74 -33.11
CA PHE A 22 -15.89 -5.64 -33.36
C PHE A 22 -15.25 -5.41 -34.73
N PHE A 23 -16.06 -5.34 -35.80
CA PHE A 23 -15.53 -5.07 -37.14
C PHE A 23 -15.00 -3.64 -37.30
N ALA A 24 -15.58 -2.66 -36.62
CA ALA A 24 -15.04 -1.29 -36.60
C ALA A 24 -13.64 -1.24 -35.95
N SER A 25 -13.47 -1.91 -34.80
CA SER A 25 -12.17 -2.01 -34.13
C SER A 25 -11.13 -2.75 -34.99
N LEU A 26 -11.53 -3.86 -35.60
CA LEU A 26 -10.66 -4.64 -36.49
C LEU A 26 -10.20 -3.81 -37.70
N LEU A 27 -11.10 -3.04 -38.30
CA LEU A 27 -10.78 -2.18 -39.44
C LEU A 27 -9.77 -1.10 -39.05
N ILE A 28 -9.94 -0.46 -37.88
CA ILE A 28 -9.02 0.57 -37.37
C ILE A 28 -7.63 -0.04 -37.05
N SER A 29 -7.59 -1.23 -36.47
CA SER A 29 -6.33 -1.91 -36.18
C SER A 29 -5.59 -2.31 -37.47
N LEU A 30 -6.32 -2.80 -38.47
CA LEU A 30 -5.75 -3.19 -39.75
C LEU A 30 -5.22 -1.97 -40.53
N THR A 31 -5.91 -0.83 -40.49
CA THR A 31 -5.43 0.39 -41.14
C THR A 31 -4.19 0.97 -40.46
N LEU A 32 -4.11 0.93 -39.13
CA LEU A 32 -2.90 1.33 -38.40
C LEU A 32 -1.73 0.39 -38.70
N PHE A 33 -1.96 -0.92 -38.73
CA PHE A 33 -0.94 -1.90 -39.07
C PHE A 33 -0.42 -1.73 -40.52
N LEU A 34 -1.32 -1.53 -41.48
CA LEU A 34 -0.94 -1.23 -42.86
C LEU A 34 -0.19 0.10 -42.97
N ALA A 35 -0.58 1.13 -42.21
CA ALA A 35 0.13 2.41 -42.20
C ALA A 35 1.56 2.29 -41.64
N THR A 36 1.80 1.36 -40.69
CA THR A 36 3.16 1.02 -40.22
C THR A 36 3.95 0.23 -41.25
N LEU A 37 3.31 -0.66 -42.01
CA LEU A 37 3.95 -1.45 -43.06
C LEU A 37 4.34 -0.61 -44.29
N PHE A 38 3.49 0.35 -44.65
CA PHE A 38 3.71 1.30 -45.74
C PHE A 38 4.52 2.55 -45.32
N GLY A 39 5.02 2.60 -44.08
CA GLY A 39 5.97 3.62 -43.64
C GLY A 39 5.44 5.06 -43.67
N ILE A 40 4.11 5.26 -43.59
CA ILE A 40 3.50 6.61 -43.71
C ILE A 40 3.92 7.54 -42.55
N PHE A 41 4.39 6.97 -41.43
CA PHE A 41 4.89 7.70 -40.26
C PHE A 41 6.42 7.77 -40.16
N SER A 42 7.15 7.31 -41.19
CA SER A 42 8.61 7.29 -41.17
C SER A 42 9.18 8.64 -41.61
N SER A 43 9.74 9.40 -40.66
CA SER A 43 10.65 10.52 -40.94
C SER A 43 11.96 9.98 -41.54
N PRO A 44 12.54 10.62 -42.57
CA PRO A 44 13.77 10.14 -43.18
C PRO A 44 14.98 10.59 -42.34
N SER A 45 15.61 9.64 -41.64
CA SER A 45 17.03 9.76 -41.28
C SER A 45 17.62 8.38 -41.04
N ASP A 46 18.42 7.96 -42.01
CA ASP A 46 19.55 7.03 -42.00
C ASP A 46 19.61 5.85 -41.00
N GLY A 47 19.66 4.64 -41.57
CA GLY A 47 20.91 3.87 -41.51
C GLY A 47 21.02 2.72 -40.50
N ASP A 48 20.58 1.54 -40.96
CA ASP A 48 21.17 0.21 -40.74
C ASP A 48 21.02 -0.58 -39.40
N PRO A 49 21.13 -1.94 -39.47
CA PRO A 49 20.24 -2.85 -38.72
C PRO A 49 20.91 -3.65 -37.58
N LEU A 50 20.05 -4.13 -36.67
CA LEU A 50 20.17 -5.30 -35.77
C LEU A 50 21.50 -5.55 -35.03
N SER A 51 21.52 -5.35 -33.71
CA SER A 51 22.30 -6.18 -32.77
C SER A 51 21.73 -6.09 -31.35
N LEU A 52 21.31 -7.24 -30.84
CA LEU A 52 20.86 -7.47 -29.47
C LEU A 52 22.10 -7.65 -28.60
N ASP A 53 22.64 -6.55 -28.07
CA ASP A 53 23.80 -6.58 -27.18
C ASP A 53 23.53 -5.88 -25.85
N PHE A 54 23.74 -6.67 -24.78
CA PHE A 54 24.08 -6.33 -23.41
C PHE A 54 24.10 -4.84 -23.04
N ILE A 55 23.18 -4.43 -22.16
CA ILE A 55 23.26 -3.15 -21.45
C ILE A 55 24.47 -3.20 -20.51
N SER A 56 25.60 -2.67 -20.99
CA SER A 56 26.70 -2.19 -20.17
C SER A 56 26.27 -0.84 -19.59
N PHE A 57 26.12 -0.78 -18.26
CA PHE A 57 25.85 0.48 -17.56
C PHE A 57 27.11 1.35 -17.57
N SER A 58 27.13 2.38 -18.41
CA SER A 58 28.06 3.50 -18.21
C SER A 58 27.46 4.49 -17.21
N PRO A 59 28.26 5.13 -16.34
CA PRO A 59 27.76 6.11 -15.37
C PRO A 59 27.31 7.36 -16.13
N MET A 60 26.03 7.74 -15.97
CA MET A 60 25.51 9.01 -16.47
C MET A 60 25.79 10.06 -15.38
N GLU A 61 26.78 10.92 -15.63
CA GLU A 61 27.01 12.10 -14.83
C GLU A 61 25.87 13.12 -15.00
N ASP A 62 25.47 13.68 -13.86
CA ASP A 62 24.85 14.98 -13.67
C ASP A 62 23.32 15.13 -13.85
N SER A 63 22.57 14.68 -12.83
CA SER A 63 21.32 15.31 -12.41
C SER A 63 21.11 15.14 -10.89
N SER A 64 21.95 15.82 -10.11
CA SER A 64 22.15 15.58 -8.67
C SER A 64 21.13 16.21 -7.70
N ASP A 65 19.97 16.69 -8.14
CA ASP A 65 19.07 17.47 -7.26
C ASP A 65 17.78 16.75 -6.83
N TYR A 66 17.55 15.50 -7.25
CA TYR A 66 16.32 14.76 -6.92
C TYR A 66 16.54 13.35 -6.36
N PHE A 67 17.78 12.91 -6.18
CA PHE A 67 18.07 11.50 -5.88
C PHE A 67 18.72 11.32 -4.51
N VAL A 68 18.14 10.42 -3.70
CA VAL A 68 18.51 10.15 -2.30
C VAL A 68 19.85 9.39 -2.18
N GLU A 69 20.59 9.20 -3.28
CA GLU A 69 21.84 8.41 -3.28
C GLU A 69 22.92 8.98 -2.38
N SER A 70 23.04 10.32 -2.30
CA SER A 70 24.01 10.96 -1.44
C SER A 70 23.75 10.63 0.04
N ASP A 71 22.49 10.68 0.46
CA ASP A 71 22.07 10.40 1.83
C ASP A 71 22.22 8.92 2.16
N LEU A 72 21.90 8.05 1.19
CA LEU A 72 22.14 6.60 1.32
C LEU A 72 23.62 6.29 1.45
N LYS A 73 24.48 6.90 0.63
CA LYS A 73 25.94 6.69 0.67
C LYS A 73 26.55 7.11 2.00
N ILE A 74 26.16 8.28 2.52
CA ILE A 74 26.54 8.73 3.86
C ILE A 74 26.09 7.72 4.93
N SER A 75 24.87 7.18 4.79
CA SER A 75 24.35 6.20 5.75
C SER A 75 25.11 4.86 5.71
N PHE A 76 25.52 4.38 4.53
CA PHE A 76 26.32 3.17 4.36
C PHE A 76 27.70 3.32 5.02
N ASP A 77 28.34 4.47 4.82
CA ASP A 77 29.66 4.77 5.42
C ASP A 77 29.59 4.88 6.96
N GLN A 78 28.45 5.33 7.50
CA GLN A 78 28.20 5.43 8.94
C GLN A 78 27.82 4.08 9.58
N ALA A 79 27.07 3.23 8.86
CA ALA A 79 26.66 1.89 9.30
C ALA A 79 27.83 0.91 9.39
N GLY A 80 28.88 1.09 8.59
CA GLY A 80 30.12 0.28 8.64
C GLY A 80 30.87 0.33 9.98
N ARG A 81 30.44 1.17 10.94
CA ARG A 81 31.02 1.28 12.29
C ARG A 81 30.19 0.60 13.40
N SER A 82 28.94 0.20 13.14
CA SER A 82 28.10 -0.51 14.11
C SER A 82 28.13 -2.02 13.87
N ASN A 83 28.19 -2.84 14.93
CA ASN A 83 28.06 -4.29 14.82
C ASN A 83 26.85 -4.65 13.95
N MET A 84 27.07 -5.44 12.90
CA MET A 84 26.08 -5.82 11.87
C MET A 84 25.00 -6.76 12.43
N GLU A 85 24.22 -6.33 13.42
CA GLU A 85 23.05 -7.07 13.87
C GLU A 85 21.92 -6.88 12.85
N ALA A 86 21.30 -7.98 12.43
CA ALA A 86 20.16 -7.94 11.54
C ALA A 86 19.01 -7.16 12.20
N PRO A 87 18.36 -6.23 11.46
CA PRO A 87 17.33 -5.39 12.04
C PRO A 87 16.12 -6.17 12.52
N ARG A 88 15.35 -5.53 13.38
CA ARG A 88 14.06 -6.03 13.85
C ARG A 88 12.97 -5.11 13.32
N ILE A 89 12.01 -5.68 12.61
CA ILE A 89 10.94 -4.92 11.98
C ILE A 89 9.62 -5.22 12.69
N ALA A 90 8.85 -4.16 12.96
CA ALA A 90 7.52 -4.22 13.52
C ALA A 90 6.49 -3.96 12.42
N TYR A 91 5.63 -4.95 12.13
CA TYR A 91 4.64 -4.89 11.07
C TYR A 91 3.23 -4.70 11.63
N LEU A 92 2.53 -3.70 11.13
CA LEU A 92 1.07 -3.64 11.23
C LEU A 92 0.47 -4.21 9.95
N ILE A 93 -0.35 -5.25 10.04
CA ILE A 93 -1.14 -5.76 8.91
C ILE A 93 -2.62 -5.46 9.19
N SER A 94 -3.19 -4.57 8.38
CA SER A 94 -4.58 -4.12 8.50
C SER A 94 -5.48 -4.75 7.44
N GLY A 95 -6.69 -5.14 7.82
CA GLY A 95 -7.71 -5.64 6.89
C GLY A 95 -9.12 -5.23 7.28
N THR A 96 -10.06 -5.50 6.38
CA THR A 96 -11.49 -5.29 6.58
C THR A 96 -12.27 -6.59 6.34
N LYS A 97 -13.60 -6.50 6.28
CA LYS A 97 -14.49 -7.63 6.02
C LYS A 97 -14.02 -8.49 4.84
N GLY A 98 -13.84 -9.77 5.09
CA GLY A 98 -13.43 -10.76 4.08
C GLY A 98 -11.92 -10.87 3.86
N ASP A 99 -11.09 -10.05 4.52
CA ASP A 99 -9.65 -10.04 4.30
C ASP A 99 -8.87 -11.05 5.17
N THR A 100 -9.52 -11.76 6.10
CA THR A 100 -8.88 -12.70 7.03
C THR A 100 -7.88 -13.65 6.34
N GLN A 101 -8.25 -14.23 5.20
CA GLN A 101 -7.37 -15.12 4.43
C GLN A 101 -6.15 -14.38 3.84
N ARG A 102 -6.38 -13.20 3.28
CA ARG A 102 -5.34 -12.38 2.65
C ARG A 102 -4.36 -11.82 3.67
N MET A 103 -4.85 -11.43 4.85
CA MET A 103 -4.01 -11.03 5.98
C MET A 103 -3.10 -12.16 6.41
N ARG A 104 -3.62 -13.39 6.56
CA ARG A 104 -2.80 -14.56 6.92
C ARG A 104 -1.75 -14.87 5.85
N ARG A 105 -2.15 -14.83 4.58
CA ARG A 105 -1.21 -15.00 3.45
C ARG A 105 -0.08 -13.97 3.50
N THR A 106 -0.42 -12.71 3.80
CA THR A 106 0.56 -11.63 3.90
C THR A 106 1.49 -11.84 5.09
N LEU A 107 0.94 -12.14 6.27
CA LEU A 107 1.71 -12.47 7.47
C LEU A 107 2.71 -13.60 7.20
N GLN A 108 2.27 -14.69 6.59
CA GLN A 108 3.15 -15.83 6.27
C GLN A 108 4.28 -15.44 5.32
N ALA A 109 4.02 -14.54 4.37
CA ALA A 109 5.02 -14.10 3.40
C ALA A 109 6.10 -13.19 4.02
N VAL A 110 5.74 -12.40 5.04
CA VAL A 110 6.68 -11.49 5.73
C VAL A 110 7.18 -12.03 7.07
N TYR A 111 6.82 -13.26 7.44
CA TYR A 111 7.10 -13.80 8.78
C TYR A 111 8.59 -14.08 8.98
N HIS A 112 9.13 -13.60 10.10
CA HIS A 112 10.46 -13.92 10.58
C HIS A 112 10.47 -13.87 12.12
N PRO A 113 11.12 -14.81 12.82
CA PRO A 113 11.04 -14.93 14.29
C PRO A 113 11.62 -13.72 15.05
N ARG A 114 12.47 -12.91 14.43
CA ARG A 114 13.03 -11.68 15.02
C ARG A 114 12.08 -10.48 14.99
N ASN A 115 11.09 -10.51 14.11
CA ASN A 115 10.18 -9.40 13.87
C ASN A 115 8.95 -9.49 14.76
N GLN A 116 8.20 -8.38 14.84
CA GLN A 116 6.96 -8.30 15.62
C GLN A 116 5.79 -7.96 14.70
N TYR A 117 4.62 -8.52 14.98
CA TYR A 117 3.45 -8.41 14.11
C TYR A 117 2.20 -8.06 14.91
N ILE A 118 1.49 -7.02 14.49
CA ILE A 118 0.15 -6.71 14.93
C ILE A 118 -0.81 -6.84 13.75
N LEU A 119 -1.86 -7.64 13.93
CA LEU A 119 -2.96 -7.78 13.00
C LEU A 119 -4.14 -6.95 13.49
N HIS A 120 -4.67 -6.09 12.62
CA HIS A 120 -5.87 -5.30 12.87
C HIS A 120 -6.95 -5.66 11.85
N LEU A 121 -8.08 -6.21 12.33
CA LEU A 121 -9.28 -6.41 11.53
C LEU A 121 -10.35 -5.44 12.03
N ASP A 122 -10.82 -4.55 11.14
CA ASP A 122 -11.72 -3.45 11.48
C ASP A 122 -13.12 -3.90 11.94
N LEU A 123 -13.94 -2.96 12.41
CA LEU A 123 -15.31 -3.22 12.85
C LEU A 123 -16.30 -3.50 11.71
N GLU A 124 -15.90 -3.33 10.45
CA GLU A 124 -16.75 -3.73 9.32
C GLU A 124 -16.76 -5.26 9.18
N ALA A 125 -15.68 -5.93 9.59
CA ALA A 125 -15.64 -7.38 9.66
C ALA A 125 -16.55 -7.93 10.77
N PRO A 126 -17.37 -8.96 10.47
CA PRO A 126 -18.26 -9.56 11.46
C PRO A 126 -17.46 -10.16 12.64
N PRO A 127 -18.04 -10.21 13.85
CA PRO A 127 -17.36 -10.78 15.02
C PRO A 127 -16.80 -12.19 14.80
N ARG A 128 -17.49 -13.00 13.98
CA ARG A 128 -17.06 -14.35 13.62
C ARG A 128 -15.68 -14.35 12.94
N GLU A 129 -15.44 -13.45 11.99
CA GLU A 129 -14.15 -13.37 11.29
C GLU A 129 -13.02 -12.93 12.23
N ARG A 130 -13.30 -12.00 13.15
CA ARG A 130 -12.33 -11.54 14.15
C ARG A 130 -11.95 -12.65 15.15
N ILE A 131 -12.94 -13.42 15.60
CA ILE A 131 -12.72 -14.59 16.46
C ILE A 131 -11.95 -15.66 15.69
N GLU A 132 -12.31 -15.94 14.44
CA GLU A 132 -11.61 -16.91 13.60
C GLU A 132 -10.15 -16.54 13.39
N LEU A 133 -9.85 -15.28 13.06
CA LEU A 133 -8.48 -14.78 12.94
C LEU A 133 -7.70 -15.00 14.24
N THR A 134 -8.27 -14.57 15.36
CA THR A 134 -7.62 -14.70 16.69
C THR A 134 -7.37 -16.15 17.07
N THR A 135 -8.35 -17.02 16.89
CA THR A 135 -8.24 -18.45 17.19
C THR A 135 -7.20 -19.11 16.30
N THR A 136 -7.18 -18.80 15.00
CA THR A 136 -6.21 -19.36 14.06
C THR A 136 -4.78 -18.98 14.47
N ILE A 137 -4.52 -17.70 14.73
CA ILE A 137 -3.18 -17.24 15.11
C ILE A 137 -2.72 -17.86 16.45
N LYS A 138 -3.63 -17.99 17.43
CA LYS A 138 -3.31 -18.63 18.72
C LYS A 138 -3.10 -20.15 18.61
N SER A 139 -3.72 -20.79 17.62
CA SER A 139 -3.60 -22.23 17.38
C SER A 139 -2.33 -22.63 16.62
N ASP A 140 -1.70 -21.69 15.92
CA ASP A 140 -0.48 -21.93 15.17
C ASP A 140 0.70 -22.22 16.12
N PRO A 141 1.38 -23.38 15.98
CA PRO A 141 2.44 -23.77 16.90
C PRO A 141 3.63 -22.81 16.87
N THR A 142 3.99 -22.28 15.69
CA THR A 142 5.12 -21.37 15.52
C THR A 142 4.83 -20.03 16.19
N PHE A 143 3.65 -19.45 15.95
CA PHE A 143 3.29 -18.17 16.59
C PHE A 143 3.11 -18.31 18.10
N ARG A 144 2.65 -19.47 18.58
CA ARG A 144 2.51 -19.76 20.02
C ARG A 144 3.86 -19.91 20.72
N GLU A 145 4.85 -20.50 20.06
CA GLU A 145 6.20 -20.67 20.59
C GLU A 145 6.96 -19.34 20.63
N VAL A 146 7.01 -18.64 19.50
CA VAL A 146 7.79 -17.40 19.35
C VAL A 146 7.10 -16.19 19.99
N LYS A 147 5.76 -16.19 20.05
CA LYS A 147 4.92 -15.14 20.68
C LYS A 147 5.12 -13.74 20.11
N ASN A 148 5.46 -13.65 18.82
CA ASN A 148 5.72 -12.39 18.13
C ASN A 148 4.56 -11.90 17.24
N VAL A 149 3.43 -12.60 17.23
CA VAL A 149 2.23 -12.21 16.47
C VAL A 149 1.06 -11.96 17.41
N ARG A 150 0.44 -10.79 17.28
CA ARG A 150 -0.72 -10.38 18.08
C ARG A 150 -1.87 -9.92 17.18
N VAL A 151 -3.10 -10.21 17.60
CA VAL A 151 -4.31 -9.59 17.03
C VAL A 151 -4.78 -8.48 17.97
N MET A 152 -5.06 -7.29 17.44
CA MET A 152 -5.62 -6.18 18.25
C MET A 152 -6.97 -6.57 18.83
N GLU A 153 -7.13 -6.44 20.15
CA GLU A 153 -8.37 -6.76 20.85
C GLU A 153 -9.48 -5.74 20.54
N GLN A 154 -9.11 -4.46 20.51
CA GLN A 154 -10.00 -3.38 20.12
C GLN A 154 -9.94 -3.18 18.61
N SER A 155 -11.00 -3.60 17.93
CA SER A 155 -11.26 -3.21 16.55
C SER A 155 -11.86 -1.81 16.53
N ASN A 156 -11.32 -0.91 15.71
CA ASN A 156 -11.99 0.36 15.41
C ASN A 156 -12.63 0.31 14.02
N LEU A 157 -13.55 1.24 13.79
CA LEU A 157 -14.08 1.46 12.46
C LEU A 157 -13.09 2.30 11.66
N VAL A 158 -12.68 1.79 10.49
CA VAL A 158 -11.71 2.48 9.63
C VAL A 158 -12.42 3.02 8.41
N THR A 159 -12.46 4.35 8.29
CA THR A 159 -13.01 5.04 7.13
C THR A 159 -11.88 5.35 6.14
N TYR A 160 -12.09 5.00 4.87
CA TYR A 160 -11.11 5.30 3.83
C TYR A 160 -10.91 6.82 3.69
N LYS A 161 -9.65 7.27 3.63
CA LYS A 161 -9.24 8.69 3.65
C LYS A 161 -9.63 9.46 4.92
N GLY A 162 -10.16 8.77 5.94
CA GLY A 162 -10.52 9.37 7.21
C GLY A 162 -9.36 9.38 8.23
N PRO A 163 -9.40 10.27 9.22
CA PRO A 163 -8.47 10.27 10.36
C PRO A 163 -8.46 8.94 11.13
N THR A 164 -9.55 8.17 11.13
CA THR A 164 -9.61 6.83 11.75
C THR A 164 -8.53 5.88 11.24
N MET A 165 -8.14 5.97 9.98
CA MET A 165 -7.07 5.16 9.40
C MET A 165 -5.71 5.41 10.08
N ILE A 166 -5.37 6.68 10.31
CA ILE A 166 -4.14 7.07 11.00
C ILE A 166 -4.26 6.74 12.49
N ALA A 167 -5.42 6.98 13.11
CA ALA A 167 -5.66 6.65 14.51
C ALA A 167 -5.45 5.15 14.80
N CYS A 168 -5.91 4.25 13.93
CA CYS A 168 -5.63 2.81 14.03
C CYS A 168 -4.14 2.50 13.96
N THR A 169 -3.42 3.14 13.05
CA THR A 169 -1.96 2.96 12.91
C THR A 169 -1.24 3.42 14.17
N LEU A 170 -1.57 4.60 14.69
CA LEU A 170 -1.00 5.13 15.93
C LEU A 170 -1.33 4.25 17.14
N GLN A 171 -2.54 3.68 17.20
CA GLN A 171 -2.90 2.73 18.25
C GLN A 171 -2.06 1.47 18.19
N ALA A 172 -1.83 0.91 17.00
CA ALA A 172 -0.96 -0.27 16.84
C ALA A 172 0.47 0.04 17.28
N VAL A 173 1.01 1.19 16.87
CA VAL A 173 2.34 1.65 17.29
C VAL A 173 2.41 1.80 18.82
N ALA A 174 1.41 2.41 19.44
CA ALA A 174 1.35 2.55 20.90
C ALA A 174 1.31 1.19 21.61
N ILE A 175 0.61 0.19 21.04
CA ILE A 175 0.61 -1.18 21.58
C ILE A 175 2.01 -1.80 21.46
N MET A 176 2.67 -1.69 20.31
CA MET A 176 4.01 -2.23 20.10
C MET A 176 5.01 -1.64 21.08
N LEU A 177 5.08 -0.31 21.19
CA LEU A 177 5.99 0.38 22.10
C LEU A 177 5.78 -0.01 23.56
N ARG A 178 4.54 -0.26 23.98
CA ARG A 178 4.23 -0.67 25.34
C ARG A 178 4.72 -2.09 25.63
N GLU A 179 4.71 -2.97 24.63
CA GLU A 179 5.08 -4.38 24.79
C GLU A 179 6.56 -4.64 24.57
N SER A 180 7.17 -3.91 23.63
CA SER A 180 8.55 -4.07 23.23
C SER A 180 9.07 -2.83 22.52
N ILE A 181 10.26 -2.40 22.94
CA ILE A 181 11.03 -1.35 22.26
C ILE A 181 12.14 -1.95 21.37
N ASP A 182 12.21 -3.28 21.28
CA ASP A 182 13.28 -3.99 20.59
C ASP A 182 13.00 -4.15 19.09
N TRP A 183 12.61 -3.06 18.42
CA TRP A 183 12.45 -3.01 16.97
C TRP A 183 13.05 -1.72 16.42
N ASP A 184 13.63 -1.79 15.23
CA ASP A 184 14.32 -0.67 14.59
C ASP A 184 13.39 0.14 13.70
N TRP A 185 12.51 -0.56 12.97
CA TRP A 185 11.60 0.03 12.00
C TRP A 185 10.18 -0.48 12.12
N PHE A 186 9.22 0.42 11.92
CA PHE A 186 7.80 0.14 11.81
C PHE A 186 7.35 0.19 10.35
N VAL A 187 6.60 -0.81 9.92
CA VAL A 187 6.05 -0.91 8.56
C VAL A 187 4.55 -1.16 8.62
N ASN A 188 3.76 -0.31 7.97
CA ASN A 188 2.34 -0.53 7.80
C ASN A 188 2.05 -1.26 6.48
N LEU A 189 1.22 -2.30 6.56
CA LEU A 189 0.74 -3.11 5.44
C LEU A 189 -0.78 -3.25 5.53
N SER A 190 -1.41 -3.40 4.37
CA SER A 190 -2.80 -3.81 4.22
C SER A 190 -2.89 -5.27 3.78
N ALA A 191 -4.08 -5.86 3.86
CA ALA A 191 -4.35 -7.19 3.33
C ALA A 191 -4.20 -7.31 1.80
N SER A 192 -4.12 -6.19 1.09
CA SER A 192 -3.92 -6.16 -0.37
C SER A 192 -2.45 -6.12 -0.77
N ASP A 193 -1.55 -5.82 0.16
CA ASP A 193 -0.11 -5.72 -0.12
C ASP A 193 0.55 -7.11 -0.12
N TYR A 194 1.68 -7.22 -0.81
CA TYR A 194 2.46 -8.46 -0.87
C TYR A 194 3.94 -8.16 -1.11
N PRO A 195 4.87 -8.82 -0.39
CA PRO A 195 6.29 -8.54 -0.55
C PRO A 195 6.78 -8.99 -1.94
N LEU A 196 7.64 -8.18 -2.56
CA LEU A 196 8.33 -8.50 -3.82
C LEU A 196 9.75 -9.05 -3.60
N VAL A 197 10.25 -8.96 -2.38
CA VAL A 197 11.55 -9.45 -1.94
C VAL A 197 11.34 -10.41 -0.77
N THR A 198 12.28 -11.34 -0.56
CA THR A 198 12.21 -12.22 0.60
C THR A 198 12.48 -11.43 1.88
N GLN A 199 12.03 -11.95 3.01
CA GLN A 199 12.26 -11.31 4.30
C GLN A 199 13.76 -11.27 4.66
N ASP A 200 14.51 -12.30 4.28
CA ASP A 200 15.95 -12.38 4.53
C ASP A 200 16.73 -11.35 3.69
N ASP A 201 16.38 -11.20 2.40
CA ASP A 201 16.98 -10.18 1.54
C ASP A 201 16.69 -8.76 2.05
N LEU A 202 15.46 -8.53 2.51
CA LEU A 202 15.07 -7.25 3.11
C LEU A 202 15.92 -6.95 4.35
N LEU A 203 16.05 -7.92 5.26
CA LEU A 203 16.85 -7.76 6.47
C LEU A 203 18.34 -7.55 6.15
N HIS A 204 18.87 -8.23 5.13
CA HIS A 204 20.25 -8.06 4.68
C HIS A 204 20.51 -6.66 4.15
N VAL A 205 19.64 -6.14 3.27
CA VAL A 205 19.78 -4.77 2.74
C VAL A 205 19.67 -3.75 3.87
N PHE A 206 18.68 -3.90 4.75
CA PHE A 206 18.46 -2.98 5.85
C PHE A 206 19.54 -3.05 6.92
N ALA A 207 20.27 -4.17 7.06
CA ALA A 207 21.40 -4.28 7.99
C ALA A 207 22.49 -3.23 7.71
N ASN A 208 22.66 -2.84 6.44
CA ASN A 208 23.64 -1.85 6.01
C ASN A 208 23.13 -0.40 6.04
N LEU A 209 21.87 -0.16 6.41
CA LEU A 209 21.26 1.16 6.50
C LEU A 209 21.28 1.68 7.93
N SER A 210 21.50 2.99 8.09
CA SER A 210 21.40 3.65 9.39
C SER A 210 19.98 3.51 9.95
N ARG A 211 19.88 3.11 11.23
CA ARG A 211 18.60 2.93 11.95
C ARG A 211 17.81 4.22 12.12
N ASP A 212 18.43 5.38 11.91
CA ASP A 212 17.79 6.69 12.07
C ASP A 212 17.01 7.14 10.82
N LEU A 213 17.06 6.36 9.73
CA LEU A 213 16.40 6.68 8.47
C LEU A 213 14.91 6.34 8.49
N ASN A 214 14.12 7.19 7.83
CA ASN A 214 12.70 6.98 7.55
C ASN A 214 12.49 6.95 6.04
N PHE A 215 11.65 6.02 5.56
CA PHE A 215 11.35 5.87 4.13
C PHE A 215 9.88 6.23 3.91
N ILE A 216 9.65 7.47 3.48
CA ILE A 216 8.33 8.05 3.28
C ILE A 216 8.31 8.77 1.94
N GLU A 217 7.41 8.35 1.06
CA GLU A 217 7.16 9.08 -0.19
C GLU A 217 6.44 10.39 0.12
N HIS A 218 7.05 11.53 -0.21
CA HIS A 218 6.42 12.83 -0.01
C HIS A 218 6.72 13.81 -1.14
N THR A 219 5.76 14.70 -1.40
CA THR A 219 5.88 15.82 -2.33
C THR A 219 5.33 17.06 -1.65
N PRO A 220 5.98 18.24 -1.76
CA PRO A 220 5.43 19.47 -1.24
C PRO A 220 4.05 19.74 -1.84
N ILE A 221 3.08 20.10 -0.99
CA ILE A 221 1.74 20.43 -1.48
C ILE A 221 1.73 21.86 -2.02
N ALA A 222 1.29 22.04 -3.26
CA ALA A 222 1.23 23.34 -3.90
C ALA A 222 -0.05 23.51 -4.74
N GLY A 223 -0.40 24.77 -5.00
CA GLY A 223 -1.49 25.15 -5.91
C GLY A 223 -2.87 24.63 -5.47
N TRP A 224 -3.62 24.09 -6.43
CA TRP A 224 -5.01 23.64 -6.23
C TRP A 224 -5.15 22.56 -5.14
N LYS A 225 -4.12 21.74 -4.91
CA LYS A 225 -4.13 20.66 -3.90
C LYS A 225 -4.31 21.21 -2.49
N LEU A 226 -3.77 22.40 -2.17
CA LEU A 226 -3.96 23.05 -0.87
C LEU A 226 -5.45 23.33 -0.59
N ASN A 227 -6.16 23.85 -1.59
CA ASN A 227 -7.58 24.18 -1.44
C ASN A 227 -8.47 22.94 -1.31
N GLN A 228 -8.06 21.81 -1.86
CA GLN A 228 -8.84 20.56 -1.83
C GLN A 228 -8.47 19.62 -0.68
N ARG A 229 -7.24 19.65 -0.17
CA ARG A 229 -6.77 18.67 0.84
C ARG A 229 -6.42 19.29 2.18
N ALA A 230 -5.96 20.54 2.22
CA ALA A 230 -5.50 21.17 3.46
C ALA A 230 -6.56 22.08 4.09
N LYS A 231 -7.28 22.87 3.29
CA LYS A 231 -8.28 23.82 3.77
C LYS A 231 -9.64 23.22 4.18
N PRO A 232 -10.13 22.13 3.59
CA PRO A 232 -11.43 21.59 4.01
C PRO A 232 -11.38 21.02 5.43
N ILE A 233 -12.51 21.12 6.14
CA ILE A 233 -12.73 20.43 7.40
C ILE A 233 -13.51 19.15 7.10
N ILE A 234 -12.96 18.01 7.51
CA ILE A 234 -13.51 16.66 7.30
C ILE A 234 -14.12 16.17 8.61
N ILE A 235 -15.29 15.56 8.52
CA ILE A 235 -15.93 14.81 9.60
C ILE A 235 -15.82 13.32 9.26
N ASP A 236 -15.27 12.56 10.19
CA ASP A 236 -15.18 11.10 10.09
C ASP A 236 -16.25 10.45 10.98
N PRO A 237 -17.30 9.88 10.39
CA PRO A 237 -18.34 9.21 11.16
C PRO A 237 -17.83 8.00 11.93
N GLY A 238 -16.71 7.39 11.49
CA GLY A 238 -16.11 6.24 12.16
C GLY A 238 -15.60 6.54 13.58
N LEU A 239 -15.49 7.81 13.96
CA LEU A 239 -15.13 8.22 15.32
C LEU A 239 -16.29 8.15 16.32
N TYR A 240 -17.54 8.21 15.88
CA TYR A 240 -18.70 8.30 16.78
C TYR A 240 -19.89 7.43 16.39
N LEU A 241 -19.88 6.81 15.20
CA LEU A 241 -20.89 5.84 14.76
C LEU A 241 -20.32 4.43 14.77
N SER A 242 -21.20 3.46 15.00
CA SER A 242 -20.89 2.03 14.93
C SER A 242 -20.99 1.45 13.52
N LYS A 243 -21.62 2.17 12.58
CA LYS A 243 -21.80 1.74 11.19
C LYS A 243 -20.90 2.56 10.27
N LYS A 244 -20.19 1.86 9.37
CA LYS A 244 -19.33 2.51 8.38
C LYS A 244 -20.14 3.42 7.46
N SER A 245 -19.66 4.65 7.29
CA SER A 245 -20.11 5.57 6.25
C SER A 245 -18.94 6.41 5.76
N ASP A 246 -19.09 6.98 4.57
CA ASP A 246 -18.05 7.81 3.98
C ASP A 246 -17.80 9.09 4.78
N ILE A 247 -16.59 9.65 4.62
CA ILE A 247 -16.23 10.94 5.20
C ILE A 247 -17.09 12.06 4.61
N PHE A 248 -17.43 13.04 5.44
CA PHE A 248 -18.18 14.23 5.02
C PHE A 248 -17.29 15.46 5.02
N LEU A 249 -17.36 16.24 3.95
CA LEU A 249 -16.72 17.55 3.88
C LEU A 249 -17.71 18.61 4.33
N THR A 250 -17.30 19.43 5.28
CA THR A 250 -18.12 20.59 5.68
C THR A 250 -18.01 21.71 4.64
N THR A 251 -18.98 22.62 4.64
CA THR A 251 -18.95 23.84 3.82
C THR A 251 -17.88 24.83 4.30
N GLN A 252 -17.52 24.76 5.59
CA GLN A 252 -16.53 25.63 6.20
C GLN A 252 -15.09 25.18 5.87
N ARG A 253 -14.18 26.14 5.85
CA ARG A 253 -12.75 25.91 5.56
C ARG A 253 -11.89 26.56 6.63
N ARG A 254 -10.74 25.94 6.90
CA ARG A 254 -9.71 26.45 7.82
C ARG A 254 -8.59 27.15 7.07
N SER A 255 -7.87 28.02 7.78
CA SER A 255 -6.60 28.59 7.33
C SER A 255 -5.50 27.52 7.32
N LEU A 256 -4.44 27.77 6.55
CA LEU A 256 -3.28 26.89 6.53
C LEU A 256 -2.44 27.11 7.80
N PRO A 257 -1.84 26.05 8.37
CA PRO A 257 -0.91 26.18 9.48
C PRO A 257 0.32 26.98 9.05
N THR A 258 0.84 27.82 9.94
CA THR A 258 2.03 28.66 9.71
C THR A 258 3.30 28.07 10.31
N SER A 259 3.19 27.21 11.33
CA SER A 259 4.33 26.66 12.06
C SER A 259 5.10 25.57 11.30
N PHE A 260 4.51 24.97 10.27
CA PHE A 260 5.13 23.87 9.52
C PHE A 260 4.68 23.84 8.05
N LYS A 261 5.51 23.22 7.21
CA LYS A 261 5.19 23.00 5.79
C LYS A 261 4.36 21.74 5.63
N LEU A 262 3.44 21.77 4.66
CA LEU A 262 2.60 20.63 4.33
C LEU A 262 3.19 19.83 3.17
N PHE A 263 3.14 18.52 3.31
CA PHE A 263 3.51 17.57 2.27
C PHE A 263 2.34 16.64 1.99
N THR A 264 2.29 16.07 0.80
CA THR A 264 1.36 15.00 0.42
C THR A 264 2.19 13.80 0.01
N GLY A 265 1.73 12.61 0.37
CA GLY A 265 2.45 11.37 0.11
C GLY A 265 1.50 10.19 -0.08
N ASN A 266 2.08 9.02 -0.32
CA ASN A 266 1.36 7.76 -0.29
C ASN A 266 1.39 7.20 1.14
N LEU A 267 0.23 6.80 1.65
CA LEU A 267 0.10 6.19 2.98
C LEU A 267 0.22 4.67 2.95
N GLN A 268 0.32 4.07 1.76
CA GLN A 268 0.16 2.62 1.58
C GLN A 268 1.39 1.82 2.02
N LEU A 269 2.60 2.41 1.96
CA LEU A 269 3.80 1.83 2.55
C LEU A 269 4.67 2.96 3.10
N SER A 270 4.87 2.99 4.41
CA SER A 270 5.78 3.92 5.07
C SER A 270 6.59 3.16 6.09
N ILE A 271 7.91 3.41 6.09
CA ILE A 271 8.84 2.80 7.03
C ILE A 271 9.32 3.90 7.97
N PHE A 272 8.99 3.74 9.25
CA PHE A 272 9.38 4.71 10.28
C PHE A 272 10.43 4.08 11.18
N SER A 273 11.54 4.78 11.40
CA SER A 273 12.48 4.46 12.45
C SER A 273 11.81 4.62 13.82
N ILE A 274 12.16 3.76 14.77
CA ILE A 274 11.71 3.86 16.16
C ILE A 274 12.01 5.26 16.76
N ALA A 275 13.12 5.90 16.36
CA ALA A 275 13.47 7.24 16.83
C ALA A 275 12.44 8.30 16.40
N CYS A 276 11.91 8.19 15.18
CA CYS A 276 10.85 9.08 14.68
C CYS A 276 9.53 8.84 15.44
N VAL A 277 9.24 7.58 15.74
CA VAL A 277 8.06 7.19 16.50
C VAL A 277 8.11 7.71 17.93
N HIS A 278 9.28 7.71 18.56
CA HIS A 278 9.44 8.16 19.95
C HIS A 278 9.27 9.67 20.12
N ILE A 279 9.59 10.47 19.10
CA ILE A 279 9.40 11.92 19.07
C ILE A 279 7.92 12.31 18.82
N SER A 280 7.13 11.40 18.25
CA SER A 280 5.77 11.66 17.77
C SER A 280 4.66 11.31 18.79
N LEU A 281 5.02 10.76 19.95
CA LEU A 281 4.12 10.43 21.07
C LEU A 281 4.51 11.23 22.31
#